data_AF-M7W2K9-F1
#
_entry.id   AF-M7W2K9-F1
#
_cell.length_a   1.000
_cell.length_b   1.000
_cell.length_c   1.000
_cell.angle_alpha   90.00
_cell.angle_beta   90.00
_cell.angle_gamma   90.00
#
_symmetry.space_group_name_H-M   'P 1'
#
loop_
_entity.id
_entity.type
_entity.pdbx_description
1 polymer ?
#
loop_
_entity_poly.entity_id
_entity_poly.type
_entity_poly.pdbx_seq_one_letter_code
_entity_poly.pdbx_strand_id
1 'polypeptide(L)'
;MQSFGHTSEGKEIEKTEKSIKKKIQTRLFRPLITIPSSKKNSFVFEDPIDDEDSVVMIVKQPKAAKGHSANAIKERQIKNEMCFQAAVSLALLHPFCGFTIRRPIKASTATNSMSLVTHIHYRSDTIDLLQLSSTCCNLLYSKTEEKQLESIAIRRRMNKSVIFFILNYLLDLLREFGFFFDSIYAKKTCKTLQQERVIRIYFNNKLLFSKDEIQRYGKVINDYLFHLADKQTSAYVDKNDLKFEQYMEANIPSFYQKLESLFR
;
A
#
# COMPACT_ATOMS: atom_id res chain seq x y z
N MET A 1 -5.09 47.19 -48.08
CA MET A 1 -5.61 46.46 -46.91
C MET A 1 -6.06 45.09 -47.38
N GLN A 2 -5.24 44.06 -47.20
CA GLN A 2 -5.59 42.68 -47.55
C GLN A 2 -6.09 41.97 -46.28
N SER A 3 -7.32 41.48 -46.32
CA SER A 3 -7.95 40.70 -45.27
C SER A 3 -7.51 39.24 -45.36
N PHE A 4 -6.87 38.75 -44.30
CA PHE A 4 -6.53 37.32 -44.17
C PHE A 4 -7.78 36.51 -43.84
N GLY A 5 -8.08 35.53 -44.69
CA GLY A 5 -9.16 34.57 -44.49
C GLY A 5 -8.83 33.58 -43.37
N HIS A 6 -9.76 33.41 -42.43
CA HIS A 6 -9.71 32.37 -41.41
C HIS A 6 -9.95 30.99 -42.04
N THR A 7 -8.93 30.14 -42.01
CA THR A 7 -8.99 28.75 -42.48
C THR A 7 -9.75 27.86 -41.48
N SER A 8 -10.58 26.97 -42.03
CA SER A 8 -11.52 26.08 -41.33
C SER A 8 -10.86 24.95 -40.52
N GLU A 9 -9.56 24.73 -40.67
CA GLU A 9 -8.81 23.64 -40.01
C GLU A 9 -8.65 23.84 -38.49
N GLY A 10 -8.63 25.08 -38.00
CA GLY A 10 -8.50 25.35 -36.56
C GLY A 10 -9.67 24.83 -35.72
N LYS A 11 -10.87 24.71 -36.31
CA LYS A 11 -12.08 24.28 -35.58
C LYS A 11 -12.16 22.78 -35.35
N GLU A 12 -11.49 21.95 -36.14
CA GLU A 12 -11.46 20.50 -35.90
C GLU A 12 -10.45 20.10 -34.82
N ILE A 13 -9.29 20.77 -34.78
CA ILE A 13 -8.27 20.54 -33.74
C ILE A 13 -8.81 20.92 -32.36
N GLU A 14 -9.53 22.04 -32.27
CA GLU A 14 -10.11 22.50 -31.00
C GLU A 14 -11.25 21.58 -30.49
N LYS A 15 -12.02 20.96 -31.39
CA LYS A 15 -13.04 19.96 -31.03
C LYS A 15 -12.41 18.66 -30.53
N THR A 16 -11.28 18.27 -31.12
CA THR A 16 -10.58 17.03 -30.75
C THR A 16 -9.88 17.16 -29.40
N GLU A 17 -9.24 18.31 -29.12
CA GLU A 17 -8.69 18.61 -27.79
C GLU A 17 -9.75 18.67 -26.69
N LYS A 18 -10.90 19.32 -26.94
CA LYS A 18 -12.01 19.37 -25.95
C LYS A 18 -12.58 17.98 -25.66
N SER A 19 -12.64 17.10 -26.66
CA SER A 19 -13.09 15.71 -26.51
C SER A 19 -12.10 14.85 -25.69
N ILE A 20 -10.79 15.04 -25.90
CA ILE A 20 -9.74 14.35 -25.15
C ILE A 20 -9.68 14.85 -23.70
N LYS A 21 -9.73 16.17 -23.46
CA LYS A 21 -9.78 16.76 -22.12
C LYS A 21 -11.01 16.26 -21.33
N LYS A 22 -12.18 16.15 -21.97
CA LYS A 22 -13.41 15.62 -21.35
C LYS A 22 -13.34 14.11 -21.04
N LYS A 23 -12.62 13.32 -21.85
CA LYS A 23 -12.37 11.88 -21.59
C LYS A 23 -11.33 11.64 -20.48
N ILE A 24 -10.37 12.53 -20.32
CA ILE A 24 -9.37 12.45 -19.23
C ILE A 24 -10.00 12.87 -17.89
N GLN A 25 -10.81 13.93 -17.89
CA GLN A 25 -11.49 14.43 -16.68
C GLN A 25 -12.52 13.43 -16.10
N THR A 26 -13.09 12.55 -16.94
CA THR A 26 -14.03 11.51 -16.51
C THR A 26 -13.37 10.21 -16.04
N ARG A 27 -12.05 10.03 -16.23
CA ARG A 27 -11.31 8.85 -15.75
C ARG A 27 -10.53 9.09 -14.46
N LEU A 28 -10.22 10.34 -14.11
CA LEU A 28 -9.39 10.69 -12.95
C LEU A 28 -10.16 11.11 -11.70
N PHE A 29 -11.48 11.33 -11.78
CA PHE A 29 -12.30 11.61 -10.62
C PHE A 29 -13.43 10.59 -10.53
N ARG A 30 -13.15 9.43 -9.93
CA ARG A 30 -14.22 8.82 -9.12
C ARG A 30 -14.45 9.79 -7.97
N PRO A 31 -15.69 10.22 -7.69
CA PRO A 31 -15.94 11.09 -6.56
C PRO A 31 -15.41 10.37 -5.32
N LEU A 32 -14.43 10.99 -4.67
CA LEU A 32 -14.10 10.69 -3.28
C LEU A 32 -15.45 10.65 -2.57
N ILE A 33 -15.77 9.50 -1.98
CA ILE A 33 -16.97 9.35 -1.16
C ILE A 33 -16.91 10.47 -0.14
N THR A 34 -17.77 11.47 -0.29
CA THR A 34 -17.99 12.50 0.71
C THR A 34 -18.54 11.76 1.92
N ILE A 35 -17.69 11.54 2.93
CA ILE A 35 -18.10 10.91 4.17
C ILE A 35 -18.98 11.93 4.90
N PRO A 36 -20.27 11.66 5.14
CA PRO A 36 -21.08 12.55 5.96
C PRO A 36 -20.54 12.53 7.39
N SER A 37 -20.23 13.72 7.91
CA SER A 37 -19.92 13.94 9.31
C SER A 37 -21.20 13.80 10.14
N SER A 38 -21.55 12.57 10.55
CA SER A 38 -22.16 12.29 11.86
C SER A 38 -22.65 10.84 11.98
N LYS A 39 -22.01 10.10 12.89
CA LYS A 39 -22.57 9.64 14.17
C LYS A 39 -21.51 8.74 14.78
N LYS A 40 -21.02 9.14 15.96
CA LYS A 40 -20.03 8.39 16.74
C LYS A 40 -20.65 7.07 17.18
N ASN A 41 -20.41 6.00 16.43
CA ASN A 41 -20.32 4.67 17.03
C ASN A 41 -18.82 4.42 17.23
N SER A 42 -18.33 4.80 18.40
CA SER A 42 -17.01 4.38 18.89
C SER A 42 -17.09 2.90 19.22
N PHE A 43 -16.70 2.05 18.27
CA PHE A 43 -16.37 0.66 18.59
C PHE A 43 -14.94 0.66 19.12
N VAL A 44 -14.82 0.50 20.43
CA VAL A 44 -13.54 0.30 21.11
C VAL A 44 -13.06 -1.10 20.72
N PHE A 45 -11.87 -1.19 20.11
CA PHE A 45 -11.10 -2.43 20.15
C PHE A 45 -10.58 -2.55 21.58
N GLU A 46 -11.34 -3.21 22.46
CA GLU A 46 -10.79 -3.64 23.74
C GLU A 46 -9.81 -4.78 23.44
N ASP A 47 -8.52 -4.44 23.46
CA ASP A 47 -7.46 -5.42 23.67
C ASP A 47 -7.53 -5.84 25.15
N PRO A 48 -7.61 -7.13 25.49
CA PRO A 48 -7.34 -7.55 26.86
C PRO A 48 -5.84 -7.37 27.11
N ILE A 49 -5.49 -6.32 27.84
CA ILE A 49 -4.19 -6.15 28.48
C ILE A 49 -4.32 -6.76 29.86
N ASP A 50 -3.90 -8.02 30.00
CA ASP A 50 -3.41 -8.53 31.28
C ASP A 50 -1.89 -8.54 31.19
N ASP A 51 -1.28 -7.44 31.64
CA ASP A 51 0.13 -7.39 32.01
C ASP A 51 0.23 -7.81 33.48
N GLU A 52 0.57 -9.07 33.75
CA GLU A 52 1.46 -9.43 34.86
C GLU A 52 2.25 -10.71 34.50
N ASP A 53 3.57 -10.59 34.59
CA ASP A 53 4.57 -11.66 34.60
C ASP A 53 4.48 -12.73 33.50
N SER A 54 4.88 -12.37 32.28
CA SER A 54 5.29 -13.37 31.27
C SER A 54 6.80 -13.35 31.06
N VAL A 55 7.48 -14.25 31.78
CA VAL A 55 8.76 -14.81 31.36
C VAL A 55 8.63 -15.16 29.87
N VAL A 56 9.44 -14.52 29.01
CA VAL A 56 9.47 -14.78 27.57
C VAL A 56 10.02 -16.18 27.34
N MET A 57 9.15 -17.17 27.51
CA MET A 57 9.33 -18.51 26.98
C MET A 57 9.30 -18.35 25.46
N ILE A 58 10.48 -18.43 24.84
CA ILE A 58 10.61 -18.57 23.39
C ILE A 58 10.02 -19.93 23.03
N VAL A 59 8.71 -19.99 22.86
CA VAL A 59 8.02 -21.16 22.33
C VAL A 59 8.48 -21.31 20.88
N LYS A 60 9.46 -22.20 20.65
CA LYS A 60 9.81 -22.66 19.30
C LYS A 60 8.55 -23.25 18.69
N GLN A 61 7.87 -22.46 17.86
CA GLN A 61 6.71 -22.95 17.14
C GLN A 61 7.13 -24.16 16.30
N PRO A 62 6.40 -25.29 16.35
CA PRO A 62 6.69 -26.44 15.52
C PRO A 62 6.68 -25.99 14.05
N LYS A 63 7.71 -26.39 13.30
CA LYS A 63 7.83 -26.09 11.87
C LYS A 63 6.66 -26.75 11.14
N ALA A 64 5.57 -26.02 10.92
CA ALA A 64 4.43 -26.49 10.15
C ALA A 64 4.92 -27.00 8.79
N ALA A 65 4.53 -28.22 8.42
CA ALA A 65 4.93 -28.84 7.15
C ALA A 65 4.58 -27.92 5.98
N LYS A 66 5.58 -27.54 5.19
CA LYS A 66 5.37 -26.69 4.01
C LYS A 66 4.67 -27.53 2.96
N GLY A 67 3.37 -27.29 2.72
CA GLY A 67 2.69 -27.87 1.57
C GLY A 67 3.45 -27.59 0.27
N HIS A 68 3.74 -28.63 -0.52
CA HIS A 68 4.55 -28.56 -1.75
C HIS A 68 3.70 -28.49 -3.03
N SER A 69 2.38 -28.39 -2.92
CA SER A 69 1.52 -28.26 -4.10
C SER A 69 1.83 -26.98 -4.87
N ALA A 70 1.71 -27.02 -6.20
CA ALA A 70 1.94 -25.87 -7.06
C ALA A 70 1.09 -24.65 -6.65
N ASN A 71 -0.15 -24.89 -6.21
CA ASN A 71 -1.04 -23.87 -5.68
C ASN A 71 -0.51 -23.24 -4.37
N ALA A 72 0.02 -24.04 -3.45
CA ALA A 72 0.60 -23.53 -2.21
C ALA A 72 1.86 -22.68 -2.48
N ILE A 73 2.71 -23.11 -3.42
CA ILE A 73 3.90 -22.34 -3.82
C ILE A 73 3.48 -20.99 -4.41
N LYS A 74 2.52 -20.98 -5.34
CA LYS A 74 2.00 -19.77 -5.97
C LYS A 74 1.35 -18.82 -4.97
N GLU A 75 0.60 -19.34 -4.00
CA GLU A 75 0.00 -18.51 -2.94
C GLU A 75 1.08 -17.84 -2.06
N ARG A 76 2.15 -18.57 -1.72
CA ARG A 76 3.28 -18.01 -0.97
C ARG A 76 4.01 -16.93 -1.75
N GLN A 77 4.25 -17.15 -3.03
CA GLN A 77 4.86 -16.16 -3.92
C GLN A 77 4.04 -14.88 -3.95
N ILE A 78 2.72 -14.97 -4.16
CA ILE A 78 1.84 -13.79 -4.14
C ILE A 78 1.94 -13.05 -2.81
N LYS A 79 1.95 -13.75 -1.67
CA LYS A 79 2.10 -13.11 -0.35
C LYS A 79 3.43 -12.36 -0.22
N ASN A 80 4.52 -12.94 -0.68
CA ASN A 80 5.83 -12.28 -0.70
C ASN A 80 5.82 -11.08 -1.65
N GLU A 81 5.25 -11.21 -2.85
CA GLU A 81 5.14 -10.10 -3.81
C GLU A 81 4.41 -8.90 -3.19
N MET A 82 3.30 -9.13 -2.47
CA MET A 82 2.58 -8.08 -1.75
C MET A 82 3.45 -7.39 -0.69
N CYS A 83 4.15 -8.20 0.10
CA CYS A 83 5.03 -7.74 1.17
C CYS A 83 6.14 -6.83 0.62
N PHE A 84 6.78 -7.26 -0.46
CA PHE A 84 7.89 -6.53 -1.08
C PHE A 84 7.42 -5.28 -1.80
N GLN A 85 6.25 -5.32 -2.46
CA GLN A 85 5.64 -4.14 -3.05
C GLN A 85 5.36 -3.08 -1.99
N ALA A 86 4.80 -3.47 -0.84
CA ALA A 86 4.54 -2.55 0.27
C ALA A 86 5.82 -1.87 0.77
N ALA A 87 6.88 -2.67 0.98
CA ALA A 87 8.16 -2.18 1.45
C ALA A 87 8.81 -1.20 0.46
N VAL A 88 8.78 -1.50 -0.84
CA VAL A 88 9.24 -0.57 -1.88
C VAL A 88 8.41 0.71 -1.89
N SER A 89 7.09 0.61 -1.76
CA SER A 89 6.22 1.79 -1.70
C SER A 89 6.56 2.70 -0.52
N LEU A 90 6.81 2.13 0.67
CA LEU A 90 7.24 2.88 1.85
C LEU A 90 8.59 3.56 1.64
N ALA A 91 9.57 2.86 1.06
CA ALA A 91 10.88 3.44 0.76
C ALA A 91 10.80 4.57 -0.27
N LEU A 92 9.88 4.48 -1.25
CA LEU A 92 9.64 5.55 -2.21
C LEU A 92 8.89 6.75 -1.61
N LEU A 93 8.04 6.52 -0.60
CA LEU A 93 7.29 7.57 0.10
C LEU A 93 8.12 8.29 1.17
N HIS A 94 9.12 7.63 1.74
CA HIS A 94 9.97 8.12 2.82
C HIS A 94 10.57 9.53 2.61
N PRO A 95 10.99 9.94 1.39
CA PRO A 95 11.46 11.31 1.15
C PRO A 95 10.37 12.39 1.28
N PHE A 96 9.10 11.99 1.25
CA PHE A 96 7.94 12.90 1.25
C PHE A 96 7.22 12.92 2.59
N CYS A 97 7.08 11.77 3.25
CA CYS A 97 6.35 11.61 4.50
C CYS A 97 7.02 10.60 5.46
N GLY A 98 6.73 10.75 6.75
CA GLY A 98 7.03 9.74 7.76
C GLY A 98 5.90 8.71 7.85
N PHE A 99 6.17 7.57 8.47
CA PHE A 99 5.17 6.52 8.65
C PHE A 99 5.39 5.71 9.93
N THR A 100 4.29 5.19 10.49
CA THR A 100 4.33 4.28 11.64
C THR A 100 3.94 2.87 11.21
N ILE A 101 4.80 1.90 11.52
CA ILE A 101 4.57 0.48 11.27
C ILE A 101 4.39 -0.30 12.56
N ARG A 102 3.62 -1.39 12.49
CA ARG A 102 3.38 -2.32 13.59
C ARG A 102 3.80 -3.73 13.23
N ARG A 103 4.31 -4.48 14.21
CA ARG A 103 4.56 -5.91 14.05
C ARG A 103 3.25 -6.66 13.76
N PRO A 104 3.23 -7.59 12.80
CA PRO A 104 2.08 -8.47 12.66
C PRO A 104 1.98 -9.40 13.87
N ILE A 105 0.76 -9.56 14.43
CA ILE A 105 0.49 -10.41 15.61
C ILE A 105 0.96 -11.85 15.37
N LYS A 106 0.80 -12.34 14.13
CA LYS A 106 1.23 -13.68 13.73
C LYS A 106 2.19 -13.59 12.56
N ALA A 107 3.45 -13.89 12.82
CA ALA A 107 4.46 -14.02 11.77
C ALA A 107 4.41 -15.43 11.15
N SER A 108 4.47 -15.49 9.83
CA SER A 108 4.53 -16.74 9.08
C SER A 108 5.96 -17.28 9.05
N THR A 109 6.13 -18.58 9.25
CA THR A 109 7.42 -19.28 9.03
C THR A 109 7.64 -19.68 7.57
N ALA A 110 6.60 -19.57 6.73
CA ALA A 110 6.61 -20.03 5.35
C ALA A 110 6.67 -18.89 4.32
N THR A 111 6.34 -17.66 4.71
CA THR A 111 6.32 -16.46 3.87
C THR A 111 6.90 -15.29 4.63
N ASN A 112 7.41 -14.28 3.92
CA ASN A 112 7.77 -13.03 4.56
C ASN A 112 6.51 -12.39 5.15
N SER A 113 6.67 -11.88 6.36
CA SER A 113 5.61 -11.18 7.07
C SER A 113 5.80 -9.70 6.85
N MET A 114 4.71 -9.02 6.51
CA MET A 114 4.70 -7.59 6.23
C MET A 114 4.45 -6.83 7.53
N SER A 115 5.24 -5.80 7.80
CA SER A 115 4.91 -4.83 8.85
C SER A 115 3.67 -4.04 8.44
N LEU A 116 2.68 -3.94 9.33
CA LEU A 116 1.44 -3.24 9.03
C LEU A 116 1.65 -1.74 9.15
N VAL A 117 1.43 -0.99 8.08
CA VAL A 117 1.43 0.49 8.13
C VAL A 117 0.16 0.94 8.81
N THR A 118 0.31 1.67 9.92
CA THR A 118 -0.80 2.16 10.73
C THR A 118 -1.07 3.63 10.47
N HIS A 119 -0.01 4.44 10.33
CA HIS A 119 -0.12 5.88 10.15
C HIS A 119 0.81 6.38 9.04
N ILE A 120 0.37 7.41 8.34
CA ILE A 120 1.20 8.26 7.47
C ILE A 120 1.22 9.65 8.08
N HIS A 121 2.42 10.22 8.20
CA HIS A 121 2.66 11.53 8.79
C HIS A 121 3.18 12.47 7.70
N TYR A 122 2.35 13.42 7.29
CA TYR A 122 2.68 14.37 6.25
C TYR A 122 2.48 15.79 6.76
N ARG A 123 3.58 16.54 6.92
CA ARG A 123 3.59 17.88 7.52
C ARG A 123 3.00 17.82 8.95
N SER A 124 1.92 18.56 9.21
CA SER A 124 1.19 18.56 10.48
C SER A 124 0.13 17.46 10.57
N ASP A 125 -0.15 16.78 9.46
CA ASP A 125 -1.30 15.89 9.37
C ASP A 125 -0.88 14.45 9.61
N THR A 126 -1.70 13.73 10.37
CA THR A 126 -1.54 12.30 10.60
C THR A 126 -2.77 11.58 10.11
N ILE A 127 -2.55 10.64 9.20
CA ILE A 127 -3.60 9.82 8.60
C ILE A 127 -3.54 8.44 9.25
N ASP A 128 -4.56 8.11 10.06
CA ASP A 128 -4.75 6.76 10.58
C ASP A 128 -5.31 5.86 9.48
N LEU A 129 -4.42 5.07 8.87
CA LEU A 129 -4.76 4.15 7.80
C LEU A 129 -5.59 2.96 8.31
N LEU A 130 -5.41 2.54 9.56
CA LEU A 130 -6.13 1.40 10.10
C LEU A 130 -7.59 1.77 10.36
N GLN A 131 -7.85 2.94 10.94
CA GLN A 131 -9.20 3.45 11.13
C GLN A 131 -9.87 3.75 9.79
N LEU A 132 -9.17 4.40 8.86
CA LEU A 132 -9.70 4.72 7.53
C LEU A 132 -10.08 3.45 6.76
N SER A 133 -9.17 2.49 6.66
CA SER A 133 -9.39 1.24 5.94
C SER A 133 -10.50 0.40 6.56
N SER A 134 -10.55 0.30 7.90
CA SER A 134 -11.62 -0.37 8.64
C SER A 134 -12.97 0.27 8.37
N THR A 135 -13.07 1.59 8.41
CA THR A 135 -14.31 2.33 8.14
C THR A 135 -14.78 2.09 6.71
N CYS A 136 -13.90 2.21 5.73
CA CYS A 136 -14.22 1.94 4.33
C CYS A 136 -14.66 0.49 4.10
N CYS A 137 -13.96 -0.48 4.70
CA CYS A 137 -14.31 -1.89 4.56
C CYS A 137 -15.64 -2.21 5.24
N ASN A 138 -15.89 -1.70 6.44
CA ASN A 138 -17.14 -1.91 7.16
C ASN A 138 -18.35 -1.41 6.36
N LEU A 139 -18.24 -0.27 5.70
CA LEU A 139 -19.29 0.25 4.82
C LEU A 139 -19.57 -0.64 3.59
N LEU A 140 -18.57 -1.37 3.10
CA LEU A 140 -18.74 -2.31 2.00
C LEU A 140 -19.45 -3.59 2.46
N TYR A 141 -19.14 -4.10 3.64
CA TYR A 141 -19.71 -5.34 4.16
C TYR A 141 -21.07 -5.13 4.84
N SER A 142 -21.32 -3.98 5.48
CA SER A 142 -22.60 -3.68 6.13
C SER A 142 -23.79 -3.72 5.17
N LYS A 143 -23.58 -3.31 3.92
CA LYS A 143 -24.60 -3.33 2.86
C LYS A 143 -24.88 -4.72 2.29
N THR A 144 -23.99 -5.68 2.49
CA THR A 144 -24.02 -6.97 1.78
C THR A 144 -24.52 -8.09 2.69
N GLU A 145 -24.28 -8.02 4.01
CA GLU A 145 -24.49 -9.16 4.92
C GLU A 145 -24.97 -8.70 6.32
N GLU A 146 -26.11 -7.99 6.40
CA GLU A 146 -26.72 -7.41 7.63
C GLU A 146 -26.92 -8.39 8.81
N LYS A 147 -26.72 -9.70 8.64
CA LYS A 147 -26.96 -10.71 9.68
C LYS A 147 -25.79 -11.66 10.01
N GLN A 148 -24.59 -11.52 9.40
CA GLN A 148 -23.56 -12.59 9.49
C GLN A 148 -22.13 -12.15 9.83
N LEU A 149 -21.88 -10.93 10.29
CA LEU A 149 -20.53 -10.45 10.65
C LEU A 149 -19.78 -11.31 11.70
N GLU A 150 -20.47 -12.22 12.38
CA GLU A 150 -19.88 -13.15 13.34
C GLU A 150 -19.09 -14.30 12.72
N SER A 151 -19.27 -14.61 11.42
CA SER A 151 -18.55 -15.74 10.84
C SER A 151 -17.05 -15.47 10.70
N ILE A 152 -16.23 -16.44 11.10
CA ILE A 152 -14.76 -16.41 10.95
C ILE A 152 -14.34 -16.12 9.49
N ALA A 153 -15.12 -16.60 8.52
CA ALA A 153 -14.88 -16.40 7.10
C ALA A 153 -15.02 -14.92 6.69
N ILE A 154 -16.01 -14.21 7.23
CA ILE A 154 -16.24 -12.78 6.95
C ILE A 154 -15.13 -11.94 7.57
N ARG A 155 -14.78 -12.19 8.84
CA ARG A 155 -13.65 -11.53 9.50
C ARG A 155 -12.34 -11.68 8.71
N ARG A 156 -12.08 -12.88 8.19
CA ARG A 156 -10.90 -13.14 7.35
C ARG A 156 -10.93 -12.34 6.03
N ARG A 157 -12.09 -12.20 5.39
CA ARG A 157 -12.25 -11.40 4.17
C ARG A 157 -12.09 -9.91 4.45
N MET A 158 -12.66 -9.42 5.55
CA MET A 158 -12.55 -8.04 5.99
C MET A 158 -11.10 -7.66 6.27
N ASN A 159 -10.38 -8.44 7.07
CA ASN A 159 -8.96 -8.21 7.37
C ASN A 159 -8.10 -8.20 6.10
N LYS A 160 -8.42 -9.07 5.13
CA LYS A 160 -7.75 -9.10 3.83
C LYS A 160 -8.06 -7.84 3.01
N SER A 161 -9.30 -7.37 3.01
CA SER A 161 -9.68 -6.12 2.35
C SER A 161 -8.98 -4.91 2.97
N VAL A 162 -8.86 -4.85 4.30
CA VAL A 162 -8.12 -3.78 5.01
C VAL A 162 -6.67 -3.71 4.53
N ILE A 163 -5.98 -4.85 4.45
CA ILE A 163 -4.61 -4.90 3.93
C ILE A 163 -4.56 -4.42 2.48
N PHE A 164 -5.48 -4.87 1.63
CA PHE A 164 -5.52 -4.46 0.22
C PHE A 164 -5.81 -2.97 0.05
N PHE A 165 -6.66 -2.41 0.90
CA PHE A 165 -6.93 -0.97 0.93
C PHE A 165 -5.63 -0.22 1.22
N ILE A 166 -4.91 -0.59 2.28
CA ILE A 166 -3.65 0.06 2.66
C ILE A 166 -2.64 -0.02 1.53
N LEU A 167 -2.45 -1.19 0.92
CA LEU A 167 -1.51 -1.36 -0.19
C LEU A 167 -1.85 -0.47 -1.40
N ASN A 168 -3.12 -0.43 -1.79
CA ASN A 168 -3.55 0.43 -2.90
C ASN A 168 -3.42 1.91 -2.53
N TYR A 169 -3.71 2.27 -1.27
CA TYR A 169 -3.58 3.64 -0.77
C TYR A 169 -2.14 4.14 -0.83
N LEU A 170 -1.14 3.30 -0.51
CA LEU A 170 0.27 3.67 -0.68
C LEU A 170 0.62 3.95 -2.14
N LEU A 171 0.05 3.19 -3.09
CA LEU A 171 0.23 3.45 -4.52
C LEU A 171 -0.46 4.75 -4.94
N ASP A 172 -1.67 5.02 -4.42
CA ASP A 172 -2.38 6.26 -4.67
C ASP A 172 -1.58 7.47 -4.17
N LEU A 173 -1.00 7.41 -2.97
CA LEU A 173 -0.10 8.46 -2.47
C LEU A 173 1.11 8.68 -3.39
N LEU A 174 1.74 7.60 -3.86
CA LEU A 174 2.85 7.73 -4.80
C LEU A 174 2.42 8.37 -6.13
N ARG A 175 1.19 8.14 -6.61
CA ARG A 175 0.66 8.84 -7.79
C ARG A 175 0.56 10.34 -7.56
N GLU A 176 0.13 10.77 -6.38
CA GLU A 176 0.08 12.19 -6.01
C GLU A 176 1.48 12.82 -5.98
N PHE A 177 2.53 12.03 -5.72
CA PHE A 177 3.93 12.47 -5.82
C PHE A 177 4.56 12.29 -7.22
N GLY A 178 3.78 11.94 -8.24
CA GLY A 178 4.23 11.89 -9.64
C GLY A 178 4.78 10.53 -10.10
N PHE A 179 4.59 9.46 -9.33
CA PHE A 179 4.92 8.11 -9.77
C PHE A 179 3.82 7.52 -10.65
N PHE A 180 4.23 6.68 -11.61
CA PHE A 180 3.32 5.94 -12.48
C PHE A 180 3.63 4.44 -12.43
N PHE A 181 2.63 3.62 -12.69
CA PHE A 181 2.73 2.17 -12.54
C PHE A 181 2.19 1.43 -13.76
N ASP A 182 2.96 0.48 -14.28
CA ASP A 182 2.39 -0.62 -15.04
C ASP A 182 1.95 -1.68 -14.03
N SER A 183 0.64 -1.91 -13.94
CA SER A 183 0.07 -2.80 -12.93
C SER A 183 -1.01 -3.71 -13.50
N ILE A 184 -1.28 -4.80 -12.78
CA ILE A 184 -2.41 -5.70 -13.02
C ILE A 184 -3.25 -5.78 -11.76
N TYR A 185 -4.56 -5.71 -11.93
CA TYR A 185 -5.50 -5.95 -10.84
C TYR A 185 -5.78 -7.44 -10.68
N ALA A 186 -5.85 -7.90 -9.44
CA ALA A 186 -6.35 -9.24 -9.14
C ALA A 186 -7.77 -9.43 -9.70
N LYS A 187 -8.13 -10.67 -10.07
CA LYS A 187 -9.48 -11.01 -10.58
C LYS A 187 -10.55 -10.43 -9.66
N LYS A 188 -11.52 -9.71 -10.24
CA LYS A 188 -12.63 -9.13 -9.49
C LYS A 188 -13.44 -10.24 -8.83
N THR A 189 -13.65 -10.11 -7.52
CA THR A 189 -14.57 -10.97 -6.75
C THR A 189 -15.51 -10.08 -5.95
N CYS A 190 -16.71 -10.56 -5.65
CA CYS A 190 -17.64 -9.83 -4.77
C CYS A 190 -17.25 -9.96 -3.28
N LYS A 191 -16.14 -10.64 -2.96
CA LYS A 191 -15.81 -11.05 -1.59
C LYS A 191 -14.72 -10.22 -0.93
N THR A 192 -13.83 -9.59 -1.69
CA THR A 192 -12.73 -8.77 -1.18
C THR A 192 -12.41 -7.66 -2.15
N LEU A 193 -11.76 -6.60 -1.66
CA LEU A 193 -11.20 -5.56 -2.53
C LEU A 193 -10.25 -6.17 -3.57
N GLN A 194 -10.12 -5.50 -4.72
CA GLN A 194 -9.11 -5.88 -5.72
C GLN A 194 -7.78 -5.24 -5.34
N GLN A 195 -6.77 -6.07 -5.19
CA GLN A 195 -5.41 -5.61 -4.98
C GLN A 195 -4.77 -5.26 -6.33
N GLU A 196 -4.15 -4.08 -6.40
CA GLU A 196 -3.28 -3.69 -7.50
C GLU A 196 -1.87 -4.30 -7.33
N ARG A 197 -1.38 -4.96 -8.37
CA ARG A 197 -0.05 -5.59 -8.39
C ARG A 197 0.84 -4.89 -9.41
N VAL A 198 1.88 -4.26 -8.92
CA VAL A 198 2.80 -3.46 -9.73
C VAL A 198 3.81 -4.38 -10.41
N ILE A 199 4.00 -4.17 -11.71
CA ILE A 199 5.00 -4.84 -12.54
C ILE A 199 6.18 -3.92 -12.77
N ARG A 200 5.93 -2.63 -13.02
CA ARG A 200 6.97 -1.62 -13.22
C ARG A 200 6.57 -0.30 -12.56
N ILE A 201 7.57 0.39 -12.03
CA ILE A 201 7.44 1.72 -11.43
C ILE A 201 8.19 2.71 -12.32
N TYR A 202 7.54 3.84 -12.60
CA TYR A 202 8.08 4.93 -13.40
C TYR A 202 8.02 6.24 -12.62
N PHE A 203 8.93 7.15 -12.95
CA PHE A 203 8.94 8.53 -12.45
C PHE A 203 9.47 9.44 -13.56
N ASN A 204 8.84 10.59 -13.79
CA ASN A 204 9.20 11.51 -14.87
C ASN A 204 9.37 10.81 -16.24
N ASN A 205 8.43 9.93 -16.61
CA ASN A 205 8.44 9.11 -17.84
C ASN A 205 9.65 8.18 -18.01
N LYS A 206 10.44 7.93 -16.95
CA LYS A 206 11.56 6.99 -16.97
C LYS A 206 11.24 5.76 -16.12
N LEU A 207 11.65 4.59 -16.62
CA LEU A 207 11.55 3.35 -15.86
C LEU A 207 12.47 3.44 -14.64
N LEU A 208 11.89 3.36 -13.45
CA LEU A 208 12.63 3.38 -12.20
C LEU A 208 12.96 1.96 -11.73
N PHE A 209 11.93 1.12 -11.61
CA PHE A 209 12.07 -0.26 -11.13
C PHE A 209 11.25 -1.24 -11.96
N SER A 210 11.89 -2.35 -12.34
CA SER A 210 11.25 -3.54 -12.92
C SER A 210 10.69 -4.48 -11.85
N LYS A 211 9.93 -5.51 -12.27
CA LYS A 211 9.33 -6.50 -11.36
C LYS A 211 10.39 -7.18 -10.49
N ASP A 212 11.48 -7.63 -11.11
CA ASP A 212 12.54 -8.36 -10.40
C ASP A 212 13.29 -7.46 -9.41
N GLU A 213 13.47 -6.18 -9.76
CA GLU A 213 14.01 -5.18 -8.85
C GLU A 213 13.09 -4.92 -7.66
N ILE A 214 11.77 -4.79 -7.87
CA ILE A 214 10.80 -4.65 -6.78
C ILE A 214 10.88 -5.84 -5.83
N GLN A 215 10.97 -7.07 -6.35
CA GLN A 215 11.11 -8.26 -5.50
C GLN A 215 12.42 -8.26 -4.71
N ARG A 216 13.54 -7.97 -5.38
CA ARG A 216 14.87 -7.98 -4.76
C ARG A 216 15.02 -6.90 -3.70
N TYR A 217 14.73 -5.65 -4.03
CA TYR A 217 14.85 -4.52 -3.10
C TYR A 217 13.80 -4.58 -2.01
N GLY A 218 12.55 -4.91 -2.36
CA GLY A 218 11.46 -5.01 -1.41
C GLY A 218 11.69 -6.08 -0.35
N LYS A 219 12.39 -7.16 -0.67
CA LYS A 219 12.83 -8.13 0.35
C LYS A 219 13.76 -7.49 1.37
N VAL A 220 14.82 -6.82 0.92
CA VAL A 220 15.83 -6.21 1.81
C VAL A 220 15.22 -5.10 2.68
N ILE A 221 14.36 -4.27 2.10
CA ILE A 221 13.66 -3.21 2.82
C ILE A 221 12.67 -3.81 3.83
N ASN A 222 11.90 -4.82 3.43
CA ASN A 222 10.97 -5.49 4.33
C ASN A 222 11.68 -6.13 5.51
N ASP A 223 12.81 -6.79 5.28
CA ASP A 223 13.59 -7.43 6.35
C ASP A 223 14.01 -6.37 7.40
N TYR A 224 14.44 -5.18 6.98
CA TYR A 224 14.72 -4.05 7.89
C TYR A 224 13.49 -3.56 8.64
N LEU A 225 12.42 -3.21 7.94
CA LEU A 225 11.20 -2.67 8.54
C LEU A 225 10.53 -3.68 9.48
N PHE A 226 10.61 -4.97 9.16
CA PHE A 226 10.14 -6.04 10.02
C PHE A 226 10.95 -6.12 11.30
N HIS A 227 12.28 -6.12 11.22
CA HIS A 227 13.15 -6.14 12.41
C HIS A 227 13.06 -4.87 13.26
N LEU A 228 12.81 -3.72 12.63
CA LEU A 228 12.57 -2.46 13.33
C LEU A 228 11.32 -2.55 14.20
N ALA A 229 10.22 -3.06 13.65
CA ALA A 229 8.97 -3.31 14.39
C ALA A 229 9.03 -4.56 15.29
N ASP A 230 10.04 -5.44 15.15
CA ASP A 230 10.16 -6.61 16.02
C ASP A 230 10.55 -6.22 17.45
N LYS A 231 11.37 -5.17 17.56
CA LYS A 231 11.92 -4.64 18.81
C LYS A 231 10.95 -3.76 19.59
N GLN A 232 9.98 -3.17 18.90
CA GLN A 232 9.03 -2.21 19.45
C GLN A 232 7.66 -2.56 18.89
N THR A 233 6.65 -2.73 19.75
CA THR A 233 5.28 -3.10 19.33
C THR A 233 4.80 -2.29 18.11
N SER A 234 5.20 -1.01 18.05
CA SER A 234 5.18 -0.14 16.87
C SER A 234 6.52 0.57 16.70
N ALA A 235 6.88 0.93 15.46
CA ALA A 235 8.05 1.74 15.15
C ALA A 235 7.68 2.90 14.22
N TYR A 236 8.20 4.08 14.55
CA TYR A 236 8.09 5.28 13.74
C TYR A 236 9.34 5.44 12.86
N VAL A 237 9.15 5.70 11.57
CA VAL A 237 10.20 6.06 10.63
C VAL A 237 9.90 7.48 10.15
N ASP A 238 10.79 8.42 10.49
CA ASP A 238 10.60 9.82 10.12
C ASP A 238 10.88 10.05 8.64
N LYS A 239 10.37 11.15 8.11
CA LYS A 239 10.73 11.64 6.78
C LYS A 239 12.24 11.89 6.73
N ASN A 240 12.93 11.38 5.71
CA ASN A 240 14.38 11.49 5.59
C ASN A 240 15.14 10.92 6.82
N ASP A 241 14.57 9.91 7.50
CA ASP A 241 15.29 9.16 8.56
C ASP A 241 16.65 8.65 8.07
N LEU A 242 17.71 9.21 8.66
CA LEU A 242 19.09 8.96 8.27
C LEU A 242 19.51 7.48 8.45
N LYS A 243 18.99 6.80 9.48
CA LYS A 243 19.34 5.38 9.72
C LYS A 243 18.78 4.50 8.62
N PHE A 244 17.56 4.80 8.18
CA PHE A 244 16.93 4.09 7.08
C PHE A 244 17.65 4.36 5.74
N GLU A 245 18.04 5.61 5.47
CA GLU A 245 18.83 5.97 4.29
C GLU A 245 20.19 5.27 4.26
N GLN A 246 20.95 5.33 5.36
CA GLN A 246 22.23 4.64 5.49
C GLN A 246 22.10 3.13 5.29
N TYR A 247 21.04 2.52 5.82
CA TYR A 247 20.77 1.11 5.59
C TYR A 247 20.51 0.79 4.11
N MET A 248 19.72 1.63 3.43
CA MET A 248 19.43 1.46 2.00
C MET A 248 20.68 1.66 1.15
N GLU A 249 21.48 2.68 1.42
CA GLU A 249 22.74 2.95 0.72
C GLU A 249 23.71 1.77 0.87
N ALA A 250 23.85 1.22 2.08
CA ALA A 250 24.76 0.11 2.35
C ALA A 250 24.32 -1.23 1.73
N ASN A 251 23.01 -1.53 1.72
CA ASN A 251 22.51 -2.86 1.34
C ASN A 251 21.92 -2.93 -0.07
N ILE A 252 21.43 -1.81 -0.59
CA ILE A 252 20.81 -1.68 -1.93
C ILE A 252 21.25 -0.37 -2.61
N PRO A 253 22.56 -0.14 -2.81
CA PRO A 253 23.08 1.14 -3.34
C PRO A 253 22.46 1.53 -4.69
N SER A 254 22.19 0.56 -5.57
CA SER A 254 21.55 0.81 -6.86
C SER A 254 20.10 1.28 -6.74
N PHE A 255 19.38 0.91 -5.67
CA PHE A 255 18.06 1.46 -5.36
C PHE A 255 18.21 2.91 -4.88
N TYR A 256 19.13 3.15 -3.94
CA TYR A 256 19.33 4.46 -3.33
C TYR A 256 19.79 5.50 -4.34
N GLN A 257 20.75 5.18 -5.21
CA GLN A 257 21.21 6.07 -6.28
C GLN A 257 20.09 6.46 -7.25
N LYS A 258 19.22 5.50 -7.60
CA LYS A 258 18.04 5.77 -8.43
C LYS A 258 17.07 6.72 -7.73
N LEU A 259 16.82 6.50 -6.43
CA LEU A 259 15.96 7.35 -5.62
C LEU A 259 16.53 8.77 -5.50
N GLU A 260 17.82 8.91 -5.20
CA GLU A 260 18.50 10.20 -5.06
C GLU A 260 18.48 10.99 -6.38
N SER A 261 18.63 10.31 -7.51
CA SER A 261 18.54 10.94 -8.83
C SER A 261 17.17 11.54 -9.17
N LEU A 262 16.12 11.24 -8.38
CA LEU A 262 14.80 11.84 -8.55
C LEU A 262 14.71 13.26 -7.96
N PHE A 263 15.57 13.57 -6.98
CA PHE A 263 15.52 14.80 -6.20
C PHE A 263 16.64 15.79 -6.54
N ARG A 264 17.51 15.44 -7.49
CA ARG A 264 18.52 16.32 -8.08
C ARG A 264 18.02 16.87 -9.41
#